data_AF-A0A932WF02-F1
#
_entry.id   AF-A0A932WF02-F1
#
_cell.length_a   1.000
_cell.length_b   1.000
_cell.length_c   1.000
_cell.angle_alpha   90.00
_cell.angle_beta   90.00
_cell.angle_gamma   90.00
#
_symmetry.space_group_name_H-M   'P 1'
#
loop_
_entity.id
_entity.type
_entity.pdbx_description
1 polymer ?
#
loop_
_entity_poly.entity_id
_entity_poly.type
_entity_poly.pdbx_seq_one_letter_code
_entity_poly.pdbx_strand_id
1 'polypeptide(L)'
;MSKLEQTISSVKPVNPVFYEKAQKRLDNLTKPQGSLGRLEEFAARIVAVCENTSPALNKKAIFTFAGDHGVTEEGVSAFPKEVTPQMVLNFLRGGAGINCLARHAGADVVVIDIGVDYEFNQNPPIPPLLKGGEGGLLISRKIIRGTKNIRKGPAMTQEEAIKCIEVGIDLA
;
A
#
# COMPACT_ATOMS: atom_id res chain seq x y z
N MET A 1 -17.72 19.31 2.63
CA MET A 1 -16.63 18.71 1.85
C MET A 1 -16.51 17.25 2.21
N SER A 2 -16.48 16.36 1.20
CA SER A 2 -16.23 14.92 1.39
C SER A 2 -14.85 14.67 2.00
N LYS A 3 -14.61 13.47 2.54
CA LYS A 3 -13.29 13.12 3.11
C LYS A 3 -12.20 13.20 2.06
N LEU A 4 -12.51 12.77 0.83
CA LEU A 4 -11.64 12.91 -0.33
C LEU A 4 -11.26 14.38 -0.59
N GLU A 5 -12.22 15.29 -0.64
CA GLU A 5 -11.96 16.73 -0.87
C GLU A 5 -11.09 17.35 0.24
N GLN A 6 -11.39 17.02 1.50
CA GLN A 6 -10.59 17.48 2.64
C GLN A 6 -9.15 16.98 2.54
N THR A 7 -8.98 15.70 2.19
CA THR A 7 -7.67 15.07 2.05
C THR A 7 -6.88 15.71 0.92
N ILE A 8 -7.47 15.87 -0.27
CA ILE A 8 -6.84 16.55 -1.42
C ILE A 8 -6.40 17.96 -1.03
N SER A 9 -7.25 18.71 -0.33
CA SER A 9 -6.94 20.08 0.11
C SER A 9 -5.82 20.14 1.15
N SER A 10 -5.56 19.04 1.86
CA SER A 10 -4.50 18.94 2.86
C SER A 10 -3.12 18.58 2.28
N VAL A 11 -3.07 18.02 1.05
CA VAL A 11 -1.82 17.67 0.38
C VAL A 11 -1.11 18.95 -0.06
N LYS A 12 0.11 19.15 0.44
CA LYS A 12 0.93 20.34 0.18
C LYS A 12 2.20 19.97 -0.57
N PRO A 13 2.76 20.88 -1.38
CA PRO A 13 4.13 20.75 -1.86
C PRO A 13 5.10 20.58 -0.68
N VAL A 14 6.12 19.76 -0.89
CA VAL A 14 7.23 19.61 0.06
C VAL A 14 7.92 20.95 0.30
N ASN A 15 8.28 21.24 1.54
CA ASN A 15 8.95 22.47 1.90
C ASN A 15 10.43 22.44 1.47
N PRO A 16 10.88 23.34 0.56
CA PRO A 16 12.22 23.30 -0.01
C PRO A 16 13.34 23.51 1.02
N VAL A 17 13.04 24.19 2.13
CA VAL A 17 14.01 24.42 3.21
C VAL A 17 14.55 23.11 3.79
N PHE A 18 13.75 22.05 3.82
CA PHE A 18 14.19 20.75 4.31
C PHE A 18 15.11 20.02 3.32
N TYR A 19 14.94 20.21 2.01
CA TYR A 19 15.92 19.73 1.03
C TYR A 19 17.27 20.40 1.22
N GLU A 20 17.28 21.74 1.37
CA GLU A 20 18.52 22.49 1.58
C GLU A 20 19.24 22.05 2.86
N LYS A 21 18.49 21.89 3.96
CA LYS A 21 19.03 21.37 5.22
C LYS A 21 19.62 19.96 5.07
N ALA A 22 18.92 19.08 4.36
CA ALA A 22 19.41 17.72 4.12
C ALA A 22 20.67 17.71 3.26
N GLN A 23 20.67 18.44 2.14
CA GLN A 23 21.81 18.51 1.23
C GLN A 23 23.02 19.11 1.91
N LYS A 24 22.85 20.20 2.66
CA LYS A 24 23.94 20.81 3.45
C LYS A 24 24.55 19.82 4.44
N ARG A 25 23.73 18.95 5.08
CA ARG A 25 24.26 17.90 5.96
C ARG A 25 25.03 16.85 5.14
N LEU A 26 24.45 16.37 4.04
CA LEU A 26 25.06 15.35 3.17
C LEU A 26 26.41 15.80 2.60
N ASP A 27 26.53 17.06 2.20
CA ASP A 27 27.77 17.65 1.66
C ASP A 27 28.89 17.80 2.70
N ASN A 28 28.53 17.83 3.99
CA ASN A 28 29.47 17.92 5.11
C ASN A 28 29.85 16.56 5.72
N LEU A 29 29.34 15.46 5.18
CA LEU A 29 29.77 14.13 5.59
C LEU A 29 31.17 13.82 5.06
N THR A 30 31.90 12.91 5.72
CA THR A 30 33.23 12.46 5.30
C THR A 30 33.15 11.56 4.05
N LYS A 31 32.82 12.17 2.91
CA LYS A 31 32.71 11.58 1.58
C LYS A 31 32.93 12.67 0.52
N PRO A 32 33.41 12.35 -0.69
CA PRO A 32 33.33 13.31 -1.79
C PRO A 32 31.88 13.74 -2.04
N GLN A 33 31.65 15.01 -2.34
CA GLN A 33 30.30 15.53 -2.61
C GLN A 33 29.65 14.75 -3.77
N GLY A 34 28.38 14.37 -3.59
CA GLY A 34 27.62 13.59 -4.57
C GLY A 34 28.04 12.13 -4.77
N SER A 35 29.06 11.63 -4.06
CA SER A 35 29.61 10.27 -4.27
C SER A 35 28.63 9.13 -3.98
N LEU A 36 27.56 9.37 -3.21
CA LEU A 36 26.52 8.36 -2.96
C LEU A 36 25.35 8.44 -3.95
N GLY A 37 25.41 9.36 -4.92
CA GLY A 37 24.45 9.49 -6.02
C GLY A 37 22.99 9.52 -5.55
N ARG A 38 22.19 8.56 -6.02
CA ARG A 38 20.75 8.48 -5.71
C ARG A 38 20.43 8.30 -4.23
N LEU A 39 21.35 7.77 -3.42
CA LEU A 39 21.12 7.68 -1.98
C LEU A 39 21.03 9.06 -1.33
N GLU A 40 21.78 10.05 -1.82
CA GLU A 40 21.69 11.44 -1.36
C GLU A 40 20.34 12.04 -1.73
N GLU A 41 19.91 11.82 -2.98
CA GLU A 41 18.58 12.23 -3.47
C GLU A 41 17.46 11.66 -2.57
N PHE A 42 17.47 10.36 -2.32
CA PHE A 42 16.44 9.71 -1.51
C PHE A 42 16.47 10.17 -0.05
N ALA A 43 17.65 10.33 0.55
CA ALA A 43 17.77 10.84 1.91
C ALA A 43 17.19 12.26 2.04
N ALA A 44 17.50 13.14 1.09
CA ALA A 44 16.98 14.51 1.08
C ALA A 44 15.46 14.55 0.88
N ARG A 45 14.93 13.71 0.00
CA ARG A 45 13.47 13.57 -0.21
C ARG A 45 12.75 13.12 1.06
N ILE A 46 13.30 12.16 1.79
CA ILE A 46 12.68 11.67 3.05
C ILE A 46 12.68 12.77 4.12
N VAL A 47 13.79 13.50 4.27
CA VAL A 47 13.86 14.66 5.19
C VAL A 47 12.81 15.71 4.84
N ALA A 48 12.63 15.99 3.54
CA ALA A 48 11.65 16.97 3.06
C ALA A 48 10.20 16.53 3.28
N VAL A 49 9.87 15.26 2.99
CA VAL A 49 8.51 14.71 3.21
C VAL A 49 8.17 14.64 4.70
N CYS A 50 9.14 14.30 5.55
CA CYS A 50 8.91 14.20 7.00
C CYS A 50 8.99 15.55 7.72
N GLU A 51 9.43 16.62 7.04
CA GLU A 51 9.78 17.92 7.64
C GLU A 51 10.64 17.75 8.91
N ASN A 52 11.58 16.81 8.88
CA ASN A 52 12.45 16.42 9.99
C ASN A 52 13.85 16.13 9.45
N THR A 53 14.88 16.80 9.97
CA THR A 53 16.27 16.69 9.49
C THR A 53 16.95 15.36 9.83
N SER A 54 16.35 14.54 10.70
CA SER A 54 16.84 13.22 11.07
C SER A 54 15.68 12.26 11.35
N PRO A 55 14.87 11.91 10.33
CA PRO A 55 13.68 11.08 10.51
C PRO A 55 14.07 9.64 10.79
N ALA A 56 13.42 9.02 11.77
CA ALA A 56 13.56 7.59 12.04
C ALA A 56 12.53 6.81 11.22
N LEU A 57 12.97 5.80 10.47
CA LEU A 57 12.12 4.99 9.59
C LEU A 57 11.82 3.62 10.21
N ASN A 58 11.47 3.58 11.49
CA ASN A 58 11.43 2.35 12.27
C ASN A 58 10.18 1.48 12.01
N LYS A 59 9.12 2.06 11.44
CA LYS A 59 7.88 1.36 11.12
C LYS A 59 7.59 1.51 9.63
N LYS A 60 7.30 0.39 8.97
CA LYS A 60 6.97 0.32 7.54
C LYS A 60 5.79 -0.62 7.39
N ALA A 61 4.87 -0.29 6.49
CA ALA A 61 3.73 -1.14 6.18
C ALA A 61 3.55 -1.22 4.66
N ILE A 62 3.10 -2.38 4.21
CA ILE A 62 2.69 -2.64 2.82
C ILE A 62 1.21 -2.99 2.87
N PHE A 63 0.38 -2.06 2.38
CA PHE A 63 -1.05 -2.28 2.20
C PHE A 63 -1.31 -2.95 0.84
N THR A 64 -1.78 -4.20 0.86
CA THR A 64 -2.11 -4.99 -0.34
C THR A 64 -3.63 -5.02 -0.50
N PHE A 65 -4.16 -4.22 -1.43
CA PHE A 65 -5.59 -4.19 -1.72
C PHE A 65 -5.96 -5.32 -2.70
N ALA A 66 -6.88 -6.19 -2.29
CA ALA A 66 -7.36 -7.32 -3.06
C ALA A 66 -8.80 -7.07 -3.56
N GLY A 67 -9.01 -7.28 -4.85
CA GLY A 67 -10.31 -7.22 -5.49
C GLY A 67 -10.34 -8.03 -6.78
N ASP A 68 -11.52 -8.54 -7.14
CA ASP A 68 -11.75 -9.25 -8.39
C ASP A 68 -12.27 -8.30 -9.48
N HIS A 69 -12.13 -8.72 -10.73
CA HIS A 69 -12.52 -7.91 -11.89
C HIS A 69 -13.42 -8.68 -12.85
N GLY A 70 -14.61 -8.15 -13.12
CA GLY A 70 -15.58 -8.79 -14.02
C GLY A 70 -15.13 -8.91 -15.47
N VAL A 71 -14.12 -8.16 -15.90
CA VAL A 71 -13.54 -8.30 -17.25
C VAL A 71 -12.86 -9.67 -17.46
N THR A 72 -12.55 -10.39 -16.39
CA THR A 72 -11.97 -11.74 -16.47
C THR A 72 -12.90 -12.75 -17.16
N GLU A 73 -14.21 -12.48 -17.23
CA GLU A 73 -15.18 -13.22 -18.05
C GLU A 73 -14.79 -13.28 -19.54
N GLU A 74 -14.03 -12.31 -20.03
CA GLU A 74 -13.59 -12.21 -21.43
C GLU A 74 -12.36 -13.08 -21.73
N GLY A 75 -11.90 -13.92 -20.78
CA GLY A 75 -10.76 -14.83 -20.98
C GLY A 75 -9.40 -14.12 -21.03
N VAL A 76 -9.31 -12.90 -20.49
CA VAL A 76 -8.08 -12.07 -20.52
C VAL A 76 -7.07 -12.42 -19.42
N SER A 77 -7.42 -13.29 -18.49
CA SER A 77 -6.57 -13.66 -17.35
C SER A 77 -5.87 -15.00 -17.58
N ALA A 78 -4.60 -15.09 -17.20
CA ALA A 78 -3.85 -16.35 -17.20
C ALA A 78 -4.33 -17.34 -16.13
N PHE A 79 -5.05 -16.87 -15.12
CA PHE A 79 -5.55 -17.66 -14.00
C PHE A 79 -7.05 -17.43 -13.77
N PRO A 80 -7.77 -18.44 -13.26
CA PRO A 80 -9.19 -18.30 -12.94
C PRO A 80 -9.39 -17.38 -11.72
N LYS A 81 -10.57 -16.76 -11.60
CA LYS A 81 -10.86 -15.76 -10.55
C LYS A 81 -10.76 -16.32 -9.13
N GLU A 82 -10.94 -17.62 -8.97
CA GLU A 82 -10.85 -18.34 -7.69
C GLU A 82 -9.43 -18.31 -7.10
N VAL A 83 -8.42 -17.89 -7.86
CA VAL A 83 -7.05 -17.70 -7.36
C VAL A 83 -6.94 -16.48 -6.44
N THR A 84 -7.76 -15.42 -6.64
CA THR A 84 -7.72 -14.22 -5.80
C THR A 84 -7.90 -14.53 -4.32
N PRO A 85 -8.97 -15.23 -3.88
CA PRO A 85 -9.11 -15.57 -2.46
C PRO A 85 -8.03 -16.53 -1.96
N GLN A 86 -7.52 -17.43 -2.80
CA GLN A 86 -6.41 -18.31 -2.42
C GLN A 86 -5.12 -17.52 -2.14
N MET A 87 -4.83 -16.51 -2.97
CA MET A 87 -3.69 -15.62 -2.77
C MET A 87 -3.84 -14.75 -1.52
N VAL A 88 -5.05 -14.24 -1.24
CA VAL A 88 -5.33 -13.56 0.03
C VAL A 88 -5.01 -14.49 1.21
N LEU A 89 -5.52 -15.72 1.21
CA LEU A 89 -5.21 -16.69 2.25
C LEU A 89 -3.69 -17.00 2.34
N ASN A 90 -2.98 -17.02 1.21
CA ASN A 90 -1.52 -17.20 1.18
C ASN A 90 -0.78 -16.01 1.80
N PHE A 91 -1.21 -14.77 1.53
CA PHE A 91 -0.66 -13.56 2.17
C PHE A 91 -0.83 -13.62 3.69
N LEU A 92 -2.01 -14.03 4.16
CA LEU A 92 -2.32 -14.17 5.59
C LEU A 92 -1.46 -15.24 6.26
N ARG A 93 -1.16 -16.33 5.55
CA ARG A 93 -0.25 -17.40 6.00
C ARG A 93 1.24 -17.04 5.90
N GLY A 94 1.60 -15.88 5.36
CA GLY A 94 3.00 -15.46 5.25
C GLY A 94 3.78 -16.12 4.10
N GLY A 95 3.10 -16.85 3.20
CA GLY A 95 3.71 -17.74 2.21
C GLY A 95 3.93 -17.11 0.83
N ALA A 96 3.51 -15.87 0.59
CA ALA A 96 3.69 -15.23 -0.71
C ALA A 96 5.03 -14.47 -0.81
N GLY A 97 5.42 -14.13 -2.04
CA GLY A 97 6.64 -13.37 -2.31
C GLY A 97 6.68 -12.02 -1.58
N ILE A 98 5.55 -11.31 -1.50
CA ILE A 98 5.47 -10.04 -0.76
C ILE A 98 5.77 -10.21 0.72
N ASN A 99 5.36 -11.32 1.33
CA ASN A 99 5.68 -11.62 2.72
C ASN A 99 7.19 -11.76 2.88
N CYS A 100 7.85 -12.55 2.03
CA CYS A 100 9.31 -12.72 2.07
C CYS A 100 10.06 -11.39 1.98
N LEU A 101 9.67 -10.52 1.03
CA LEU A 101 10.30 -9.22 0.83
C LEU A 101 10.02 -8.27 2.01
N ALA A 102 8.80 -8.30 2.55
CA ALA A 102 8.42 -7.50 3.71
C ALA A 102 9.24 -7.87 4.95
N ARG A 103 9.45 -9.17 5.22
CA ARG A 103 10.33 -9.62 6.31
C ARG A 103 11.75 -9.09 6.16
N HIS A 104 12.30 -9.21 4.96
CA HIS A 104 13.65 -8.71 4.66
C HIS A 104 13.75 -7.18 4.87
N ALA A 105 12.72 -6.44 4.49
CA ALA A 105 12.69 -4.98 4.61
C ALA A 105 12.24 -4.47 6.00
N GLY A 106 11.83 -5.36 6.92
CA GLY A 106 11.26 -4.98 8.21
C GLY A 106 9.92 -4.24 8.09
N ALA A 107 9.07 -4.66 7.15
CA ALA A 107 7.75 -4.09 6.90
C ALA A 107 6.62 -5.06 7.27
N ASP A 108 5.52 -4.52 7.78
CA ASP A 108 4.29 -5.28 8.03
C ASP A 108 3.50 -5.45 6.72
N VAL A 109 2.83 -6.59 6.54
CA VAL A 109 1.92 -6.83 5.41
C VAL A 109 0.49 -6.79 5.92
N VAL A 110 -0.28 -5.84 5.38
CA VAL A 110 -1.70 -5.67 5.69
C VAL A 110 -2.48 -5.89 4.40
N VAL A 111 -3.36 -6.88 4.40
CA VAL A 111 -4.19 -7.23 3.25
C VAL A 111 -5.55 -6.60 3.43
N ILE A 112 -6.00 -5.81 2.45
CA ILE A 112 -7.30 -5.16 2.46
C ILE A 112 -8.18 -5.88 1.46
N ASP A 113 -9.24 -6.52 1.94
CA ASP A 113 -10.31 -6.96 1.04
C ASP A 113 -11.18 -5.76 0.72
N ILE A 114 -10.96 -5.16 -0.46
CA ILE A 114 -11.72 -4.02 -0.97
C ILE A 114 -12.81 -4.48 -1.94
N GLY A 115 -12.62 -5.62 -2.59
CA GLY A 115 -13.63 -6.14 -3.51
C GLY A 115 -13.44 -7.55 -4.03
N VAL A 116 -12.93 -8.48 -3.23
CA VAL A 116 -12.79 -9.88 -3.66
C VAL A 116 -14.19 -10.50 -3.82
N ASP A 117 -14.42 -11.29 -4.87
CA ASP A 117 -15.66 -12.08 -5.06
C ASP A 117 -15.63 -13.35 -4.19
N TYR A 118 -15.44 -13.14 -2.88
CA TYR A 118 -15.32 -14.19 -1.88
C TYR A 118 -15.60 -13.61 -0.48
N GLU A 119 -16.23 -14.41 0.37
CA GLU A 119 -16.42 -14.08 1.79
C GLU A 119 -15.35 -14.74 2.63
N PHE A 120 -14.43 -13.93 3.15
CA PHE A 120 -13.46 -14.41 4.14
C PHE A 120 -14.15 -14.49 5.50
N ASN A 121 -14.18 -15.68 6.11
CA ASN A 121 -14.58 -15.80 7.51
C ASN A 121 -13.68 -14.90 8.36
N GLN A 122 -14.26 -14.14 9.30
CA GLN A 122 -13.55 -13.09 10.05
C GLN A 122 -12.36 -13.59 10.90
N ASN A 123 -12.18 -14.91 11.02
CA ASN A 123 -11.04 -15.54 11.68
C ASN A 123 -10.78 -16.93 11.05
N PRO A 124 -9.99 -17.06 9.97
CA PRO A 124 -9.18 -18.26 9.84
C PRO A 124 -8.29 -18.37 11.10
N PRO A 125 -7.81 -19.56 11.51
CA PRO A 125 -6.75 -19.65 12.53
C PRO A 125 -5.48 -19.01 11.97
N ILE A 126 -5.39 -17.68 12.10
CA ILE A 126 -4.22 -16.87 11.75
C ILE A 126 -3.37 -16.85 13.02
N PRO A 127 -2.09 -17.27 12.98
CA PRO A 127 -1.17 -17.07 14.09
C PRO A 127 -1.20 -15.59 14.51
N PRO A 128 -1.22 -15.26 15.82
CA PRO A 128 -1.32 -13.88 16.29
C PRO A 128 -0.23 -13.03 15.64
N LEU A 129 -0.59 -11.86 15.08
CA LEU A 129 0.29 -10.82 14.49
C LEU A 129 1.78 -11.05 14.82
N LEU A 130 2.42 -11.90 14.02
CA LEU A 130 3.83 -12.21 14.22
C LEU A 130 4.62 -11.04 13.63
N LYS A 131 5.35 -10.33 14.50
CA LYS A 131 6.15 -9.16 14.11
C LYS A 131 7.09 -9.51 12.96
N GLY A 132 7.20 -8.62 11.98
CA GLY A 132 8.18 -8.74 10.90
C GLY A 132 7.77 -9.69 9.79
N GLY A 133 6.50 -9.67 9.36
CA GLY A 133 5.98 -10.31 8.15
C GLY A 133 5.82 -11.83 8.20
N GLU A 134 5.73 -12.41 9.40
CA GLU A 134 5.42 -13.83 9.65
C GLU A 134 3.90 -14.14 9.63
N GLY A 135 3.12 -13.27 9.00
CA GLY A 135 1.68 -13.40 8.82
C GLY A 135 1.11 -12.10 8.28
N GLY A 136 -0.04 -12.16 7.61
CA GLY A 136 -0.76 -10.98 7.13
C GLY A 136 -1.94 -10.65 8.03
N LEU A 137 -2.24 -9.37 8.22
CA LEU A 137 -3.51 -8.91 8.82
C LEU A 137 -4.55 -8.74 7.71
N LEU A 138 -5.72 -9.38 7.83
CA LEU A 138 -6.85 -9.10 6.95
C LEU A 138 -7.69 -7.95 7.51
N ILE A 139 -7.83 -6.87 6.75
CA ILE A 139 -8.79 -5.81 7.00
C ILE A 139 -9.93 -5.96 5.99
N SER A 140 -11.12 -6.30 6.47
CA SER A 140 -12.31 -6.34 5.64
C SER A 140 -12.91 -4.94 5.50
N ARG A 141 -12.89 -4.41 4.27
CA ARG A 141 -13.47 -3.12 3.86
C ARG A 141 -14.15 -3.26 2.49
N LYS A 142 -14.75 -4.42 2.24
CA LYS A 142 -15.32 -4.77 0.94
C LYS A 142 -16.42 -3.77 0.55
N ILE A 143 -16.22 -3.06 -0.56
CA ILE A 143 -17.19 -2.10 -1.11
C ILE A 143 -18.08 -2.77 -2.16
N ILE A 144 -17.50 -3.65 -2.97
CA ILE A 144 -18.14 -4.37 -4.08
C ILE A 144 -17.70 -5.84 -4.08
N ARG A 145 -18.43 -6.73 -4.76
CA ARG A 145 -18.00 -8.12 -4.99
C ARG A 145 -17.52 -8.28 -6.42
N GLY A 146 -16.24 -8.02 -6.62
CA GLY A 146 -15.65 -7.85 -7.94
C GLY A 146 -16.17 -6.59 -8.65
N THR A 147 -15.35 -6.01 -9.51
CA THR A 147 -15.83 -4.96 -10.41
C THR A 147 -16.76 -5.55 -11.46
N LYS A 148 -17.62 -4.72 -12.04
CA LYS A 148 -18.32 -5.06 -13.29
C LYS A 148 -17.32 -5.22 -14.43
N ASN A 149 -17.78 -5.85 -15.51
CA ASN A 149 -17.00 -6.06 -16.71
C ASN A 149 -16.90 -4.76 -17.53
N ILE A 150 -15.67 -4.23 -17.64
CA ILE A 150 -15.41 -2.94 -18.32
C ILE A 150 -15.70 -2.96 -19.83
N ARG A 151 -15.79 -4.14 -20.46
CA ARG A 151 -16.20 -4.27 -21.85
C ARG A 151 -17.70 -4.00 -22.04
N LYS A 152 -18.49 -4.23 -20.99
CA LYS A 152 -19.97 -4.14 -21.01
C LYS A 152 -20.49 -2.83 -20.39
N GLY A 153 -19.65 -2.06 -19.73
CA GLY A 153 -20.02 -0.82 -19.05
C GLY A 153 -18.97 -0.38 -18.03
N PRO A 154 -19.26 0.59 -17.15
CA PRO A 154 -18.30 1.02 -16.13
C PRO A 154 -18.03 -0.07 -15.09
N ALA A 155 -16.79 -0.14 -14.58
CA ALA A 155 -16.35 -1.10 -13.55
C ALA A 155 -17.14 -0.99 -12.25
N MET A 156 -17.53 0.22 -11.88
CA MET A 156 -18.23 0.59 -10.64
C MET A 156 -18.88 1.96 -10.83
N THR A 157 -19.76 2.37 -9.91
CA THR A 157 -20.27 3.74 -9.90
C THR A 157 -19.21 4.73 -9.38
N GLN A 158 -19.44 6.02 -9.59
CA GLN A 158 -18.55 7.05 -9.05
C GLN A 158 -18.53 7.04 -7.52
N GLU A 159 -19.68 6.79 -6.88
CA GLU A 159 -19.78 6.69 -5.42
C GLU A 159 -19.01 5.49 -4.87
N GLU A 160 -19.07 4.33 -5.54
CA GLU A 160 -18.29 3.15 -5.18
C GLU A 160 -16.78 3.42 -5.29
N ALA A 161 -16.35 4.12 -6.35
CA ALA A 161 -14.95 4.53 -6.53
C ALA A 161 -14.48 5.47 -5.42
N ILE A 162 -15.28 6.49 -5.07
CA ILE A 162 -14.96 7.42 -3.98
C ILE A 162 -14.84 6.67 -2.66
N LYS A 163 -15.76 5.75 -2.35
CA LYS A 163 -15.67 4.91 -1.14
C LYS A 163 -14.39 4.07 -1.09
N CYS A 164 -13.96 3.50 -2.21
CA CYS A 164 -12.70 2.75 -2.27
C CYS A 164 -11.49 3.64 -1.96
N ILE A 165 -11.47 4.87 -2.47
CA ILE A 165 -10.40 5.84 -2.17
C ILE A 165 -10.43 6.24 -0.69
N GLU A 166 -11.62 6.50 -0.14
CA GLU A 166 -11.78 6.87 1.27
C GLU A 166 -11.33 5.75 2.22
N VAL A 167 -11.51 4.46 1.86
CA VAL A 167 -10.92 3.35 2.61
C VAL A 167 -9.39 3.44 2.64
N GLY A 168 -8.75 3.76 1.51
CA GLY A 168 -7.31 3.97 1.46
C GLY A 168 -6.84 5.13 2.35
N ILE A 169 -7.61 6.22 2.38
CA ILE A 169 -7.35 7.38 3.25
C ILE A 169 -7.45 6.98 4.72
N ASP A 170 -8.45 6.18 5.11
CA ASP A 170 -8.66 5.76 6.51
C ASP A 170 -7.59 4.81 7.05
N LEU A 171 -6.78 4.21 6.17
CA LEU A 171 -5.70 3.30 6.54
C LEU A 171 -4.35 4.00 6.70
N ALA A 172 -4.20 5.22 6.17
CA ALA A 172 -2.96 5.99 6.14
C ALA A 172 -2.75 6.80 7.44
#